data_AF-A0A0D6LC98-F1
#
_entry.id   AF-A0A0D6LC98-F1
#
_cell.length_a   1.000
_cell.length_b   1.000
_cell.length_c   1.000
_cell.angle_alpha   90.00
_cell.angle_beta   90.00
_cell.angle_gamma   90.00
#
_symmetry.space_group_name_H-M   'P 1'
#
loop_
_entity.id
_entity.type
_entity.pdbx_description
1 polymer ?
#
loop_
_entity_poly.entity_id
_entity_poly.type
_entity_poly.pdbx_seq_one_letter_code
_entity_poly.pdbx_strand_id
1 'polypeptide(L)'
;MGFVVDLQPDLQIALICPGVYLGSQDVAGDLAILEAEGITHIVNCATGVPNYYPKKFTYLHLEVFVHCNAGISRAATFVISYLMAHHNMSLQLALETVKHARPKVRPNMGFMKQLKIFEESLTTNKV
;
A
#
# COMPACT_ATOMS: atom_id res chain seq x y z
N MET A 1 0.73 11.87 -5.84
CA MET A 1 0.01 10.96 -4.93
C MET A 1 -1.43 10.85 -5.41
N GLY A 2 -2.01 9.65 -5.45
CA GLY A 2 -3.33 9.38 -6.04
C GLY A 2 -4.49 9.44 -5.05
N PHE A 3 -4.53 10.45 -4.17
CA PHE A 3 -5.69 10.68 -3.31
C PHE A 3 -6.54 11.82 -3.87
N VAL A 4 -7.85 11.73 -3.63
CA VAL A 4 -8.80 12.82 -3.91
C VAL A 4 -8.96 13.62 -2.63
N VAL A 5 -8.85 14.94 -2.72
CA VAL A 5 -9.14 15.82 -1.57
C VAL A 5 -10.63 15.78 -1.34
N ASP A 6 -11.00 15.38 -0.14
CA ASP A 6 -12.38 15.41 0.31
C ASP A 6 -12.76 16.85 0.69
N LEU A 7 -13.77 17.39 0.02
CA LEU A 7 -14.24 18.77 0.20
C LEU A 7 -15.67 18.83 0.75
N GLN A 8 -16.38 17.71 0.81
CA GLN A 8 -17.78 17.63 1.16
C GLN A 8 -18.06 16.32 1.89
N PRO A 9 -18.74 16.36 3.05
CA PRO A 9 -19.00 15.15 3.81
C PRO A 9 -19.86 14.16 3.03
N ASP A 10 -19.44 12.89 3.02
CA ASP A 10 -20.13 11.77 2.38
C ASP A 10 -20.41 10.66 3.38
N LEU A 11 -21.63 10.62 3.91
CA LEU A 11 -22.09 9.58 4.84
C LEU A 11 -22.77 8.39 4.14
N GLN A 12 -22.65 8.27 2.80
CA GLN A 12 -23.23 7.16 2.08
C GLN A 12 -22.39 5.88 2.26
N ILE A 13 -23.01 4.83 2.77
CA ILE A 13 -22.45 3.47 2.74
C ILE A 13 -23.12 2.66 1.61
N ALA A 14 -22.31 1.95 0.82
CA ALA A 14 -22.77 1.12 -0.28
C ALA A 14 -22.52 -0.36 0.00
N LEU A 15 -23.58 -1.16 0.07
CA LEU A 15 -23.50 -2.62 0.05
C LEU A 15 -23.18 -3.09 -1.38
N ILE A 16 -22.01 -3.71 -1.58
CA ILE A 16 -21.57 -4.18 -2.90
C ILE A 16 -22.00 -5.63 -3.11
N CYS A 17 -21.76 -6.47 -2.11
CA CYS A 17 -22.22 -7.86 -2.05
C CYS A 17 -22.30 -8.29 -0.57
N PRO A 18 -22.95 -9.42 -0.25
CA PRO A 18 -23.08 -9.87 1.14
C PRO A 18 -21.73 -9.88 1.88
N GLY A 19 -21.64 -9.05 2.93
CA GLY A 19 -20.43 -8.91 3.76
C GLY A 19 -19.35 -7.94 3.21
N VAL A 20 -19.60 -7.23 2.11
CA VAL A 20 -18.68 -6.25 1.52
C VAL A 20 -19.37 -4.90 1.32
N TYR A 21 -18.86 -3.90 2.01
CA TYR A 21 -19.34 -2.52 1.98
C TYR A 21 -18.25 -1.57 1.53
N LEU A 22 -18.65 -0.45 0.93
CA LEU A 22 -17.78 0.66 0.52
C LEU A 22 -18.29 1.96 1.15
N GLY A 23 -17.39 2.80 1.65
CA GLY A 23 -17.72 4.11 2.21
C GLY A 23 -16.50 5.03 2.31
N SER A 24 -16.74 6.29 2.62
CA SER A 24 -15.74 7.35 2.78
C SER A 24 -15.07 7.30 4.17
N GLN A 25 -14.16 8.26 4.43
CA GLN A 25 -13.62 8.49 5.78
C GLN A 25 -14.71 8.94 6.77
N ASP A 26 -15.73 9.66 6.31
CA ASP A 26 -16.81 10.14 7.18
C ASP A 26 -17.66 8.98 7.66
N VAL A 27 -17.98 8.02 6.77
CA VAL A 27 -18.65 6.76 7.16
C VAL A 27 -17.77 5.99 8.16
N ALA A 28 -16.47 5.88 7.90
CA ALA A 28 -15.54 5.20 8.81
C ALA A 28 -15.44 5.89 10.19
N GLY A 29 -15.73 7.19 10.24
CA GLY A 29 -15.78 8.01 11.45
C GLY A 29 -17.17 8.14 12.09
N ASP A 30 -18.21 7.52 11.52
CA ASP A 30 -19.57 7.53 12.06
C ASP A 30 -19.93 6.16 12.66
N LEU A 31 -19.86 6.08 13.99
CA LEU A 31 -20.14 4.84 14.70
C LEU A 31 -21.58 4.34 14.51
N ALA A 32 -22.55 5.24 14.39
CA ALA A 32 -23.96 4.86 14.32
C ALA A 32 -24.26 4.15 13.00
N ILE A 33 -23.70 4.64 11.88
CA ILE A 33 -23.82 4.00 10.56
C ILE A 33 -23.18 2.61 10.60
N LEU A 34 -21.94 2.50 11.11
CA LEU A 34 -21.21 1.23 11.18
C LEU A 34 -21.95 0.18 12.02
N GLU A 35 -22.55 0.58 13.14
CA GLU A 35 -23.33 -0.33 13.99
C GLU A 35 -24.68 -0.71 13.37
N ALA A 36 -25.38 0.24 12.74
CA ALA A 36 -26.66 -0.02 12.08
C ALA A 36 -26.52 -1.05 10.96
N GLU A 37 -25.41 -1.03 10.23
CA GLU A 37 -25.08 -1.96 9.16
C GLU A 37 -24.42 -3.27 9.66
N GLY A 38 -24.21 -3.41 10.98
CA GLY A 38 -23.61 -4.60 11.57
C GLY A 38 -22.15 -4.85 11.18
N ILE A 39 -21.40 -3.79 10.90
CA ILE A 39 -19.97 -3.88 10.53
C ILE A 39 -19.18 -4.42 11.72
N THR A 40 -18.25 -5.34 11.45
CA THR A 40 -17.38 -5.95 12.48
C THR A 40 -15.89 -5.78 12.16
N HIS A 41 -15.57 -5.65 10.87
CA HIS A 41 -14.20 -5.57 10.37
C HIS A 41 -14.09 -4.39 9.40
N ILE A 42 -12.99 -3.65 9.48
CA ILE A 42 -12.73 -2.48 8.63
C ILE A 42 -11.36 -2.63 7.97
N VAL A 43 -11.30 -2.40 6.66
CA VAL A 43 -10.03 -2.23 5.93
C VAL A 43 -9.85 -0.73 5.70
N ASN A 44 -8.91 -0.12 6.41
CA ASN A 44 -8.56 1.29 6.18
C ASN A 44 -7.50 1.38 5.08
N CYS A 45 -7.90 1.87 3.91
CA CYS A 45 -7.04 2.02 2.73
C CYS A 45 -6.50 3.46 2.55
N ALA A 46 -6.69 4.35 3.52
CA ALA A 46 -6.37 5.77 3.38
C ALA A 46 -5.13 6.18 4.19
N THR A 47 -4.18 6.82 3.51
CA THR A 47 -3.01 7.41 4.16
C THR A 47 -3.42 8.65 4.94
N GLY A 48 -3.07 8.71 6.24
CA GLY A 48 -3.36 9.86 7.10
C GLY A 48 -4.75 9.85 7.75
N VAL A 49 -5.60 8.89 7.41
CA VAL A 49 -6.89 8.67 8.10
C VAL A 49 -6.68 7.68 9.25
N PRO A 50 -7.02 8.04 10.50
CA PRO A 50 -6.86 7.14 11.63
C PRO A 50 -7.88 6.00 11.58
N ASN A 51 -7.55 4.90 12.24
CA ASN A 51 -8.56 3.92 12.62
C ASN A 51 -9.37 4.53 13.76
N TYR A 52 -10.60 4.98 13.49
CA TYR A 52 -11.42 5.73 14.44
C TYR A 52 -11.81 4.93 15.70
N TYR A 53 -12.09 3.63 15.57
CA TYR A 53 -12.61 2.81 16.69
C TYR A 53 -11.85 1.47 16.87
N PRO A 54 -10.53 1.49 17.13
CA PRO A 54 -9.69 0.29 17.13
C PRO A 54 -9.98 -0.68 18.28
N LYS A 55 -10.74 -0.25 19.30
CA LYS A 55 -11.20 -1.10 20.41
C LYS A 55 -12.53 -1.81 20.12
N LYS A 56 -13.25 -1.41 19.06
CA LYS A 56 -14.62 -1.87 18.76
C LYS A 56 -14.70 -2.69 17.48
N PHE A 57 -13.91 -2.36 16.47
CA PHE A 57 -13.82 -3.13 15.23
C PHE A 57 -12.44 -3.74 15.06
N THR A 58 -12.40 -4.88 14.36
CA THR A 58 -11.14 -5.46 13.92
C THR A 58 -10.68 -4.77 12.65
N TYR A 59 -9.57 -4.05 12.73
CA TYR A 59 -8.95 -3.45 11.54
C TYR A 59 -8.05 -4.48 10.87
N LEU A 60 -8.31 -4.73 9.59
CA LEU A 60 -7.53 -5.68 8.80
C LEU A 60 -6.41 -4.96 8.04
N HIS A 61 -5.25 -5.60 8.00
CA HIS A 61 -4.13 -5.21 7.13
C HIS A 61 -4.13 -6.08 5.88
N LEU A 62 -3.93 -5.46 4.72
CA LEU A 62 -3.95 -6.16 3.43
C LEU A 62 -2.52 -6.53 3.04
N GLU A 63 -2.17 -7.81 3.19
CA GLU A 63 -0.87 -8.33 2.78
C GLU A 63 -0.75 -8.35 1.26
N VAL A 64 0.33 -7.78 0.71
CA VAL A 64 0.56 -7.69 -0.74
C VAL A 64 1.61 -8.71 -1.17
N PHE A 65 1.22 -9.65 -2.03
CA PHE A 65 2.13 -10.61 -2.65
C PHE A 65 2.50 -10.21 -4.08
N VAL A 66 3.79 -9.92 -4.31
CA VAL A 66 4.31 -9.55 -5.64
C VAL A 66 5.02 -10.74 -6.27
N HIS A 67 4.55 -11.19 -7.44
CA HIS A 67 5.13 -12.36 -8.13
C HIS A 67 5.41 -12.12 -9.61
N CYS A 68 6.24 -13.01 -10.16
CA CYS A 68 6.43 -13.19 -11.60
C CYS A 68 6.64 -14.70 -11.83
N ASN A 69 7.19 -15.11 -12.98
CA ASN A 69 7.40 -16.55 -13.24
C ASN A 69 8.30 -17.25 -12.19
N ALA A 70 9.41 -16.61 -11.79
CA ALA A 70 10.39 -17.23 -10.89
C ALA A 70 10.64 -16.45 -9.59
N GLY A 71 10.08 -15.23 -9.48
CA GLY A 71 10.40 -14.32 -8.37
C GLY A 71 11.90 -13.98 -8.28
N ILE A 72 12.62 -13.96 -9.40
CA ILE A 72 14.07 -13.68 -9.47
C ILE A 72 14.34 -12.26 -9.97
N SER A 73 13.65 -11.84 -11.03
CA SER A 73 13.94 -10.60 -11.74
C SER A 73 12.75 -9.63 -11.69
N ARG A 74 11.73 -9.79 -12.55
CA ARG A 74 10.61 -8.83 -12.69
C ARG A 74 9.97 -8.41 -11.36
N ALA A 75 9.41 -9.36 -10.60
CA ALA A 75 8.78 -9.07 -9.31
C ALA A 75 9.74 -8.46 -8.29
N ALA A 76 10.98 -8.98 -8.23
CA ALA A 76 11.99 -8.45 -7.34
C ALA A 76 12.34 -6.99 -7.67
N THR A 77 12.41 -6.63 -8.96
CA THR A 77 12.62 -5.25 -9.40
C THR A 77 11.54 -4.31 -8.86
N PHE A 78 10.27 -4.71 -8.91
CA PHE A 78 9.17 -3.90 -8.35
C PHE A 78 9.30 -3.71 -6.83
N VAL A 79 9.60 -4.79 -6.10
CA VAL A 79 9.79 -4.71 -4.64
C VAL A 79 10.99 -3.83 -4.28
N ILE A 80 12.11 -3.96 -5.01
CA ILE A 80 13.30 -3.10 -4.82
C ILE A 80 12.94 -1.63 -5.06
N SER A 81 12.27 -1.30 -6.17
CA SER A 81 11.87 0.08 -6.45
C SER A 81 10.89 0.63 -5.41
N TYR A 82 10.00 -0.21 -4.89
CA TYR A 82 9.07 0.18 -3.83
C TYR A 82 9.82 0.56 -2.53
N LEU A 83 10.78 -0.26 -2.11
CA LEU A 83 11.62 0.03 -0.94
C LEU A 83 12.41 1.33 -1.13
N MET A 84 12.93 1.58 -2.33
CA MET A 84 13.63 2.83 -2.63
C MET A 84 12.70 4.04 -2.51
N ALA A 85 11.52 3.99 -3.13
CA ALA A 85 10.59 5.11 -3.20
C ALA A 85 9.88 5.40 -1.87
N HIS A 86 9.50 4.37 -1.12
CA HIS A 86 8.61 4.49 0.04
C HIS A 86 9.30 4.23 1.38
N HIS A 87 10.48 3.61 1.39
CA HIS A 87 11.27 3.37 2.60
C HIS A 87 12.62 4.12 2.60
N ASN A 88 12.82 5.06 1.66
CA ASN A 88 14.03 5.88 1.53
C ASN A 88 15.33 5.05 1.48
N MET A 89 15.29 3.84 0.92
CA MET A 89 16.48 3.00 0.78
C MET A 89 17.25 3.37 -0.49
N SER A 90 18.59 3.29 -0.44
CA SER A 90 19.40 3.26 -1.67
C SER A 90 19.13 1.96 -2.44
N LEU A 91 19.42 1.94 -3.74
CA LEU A 91 19.36 0.73 -4.57
C LEU A 91 20.19 -0.38 -3.97
N GLN A 92 21.39 -0.05 -3.46
CA GLN A 92 22.27 -1.03 -2.83
C GLN A 92 21.60 -1.66 -1.60
N LEU A 93 21.07 -0.83 -0.68
CA LEU A 93 20.42 -1.32 0.53
C LEU A 93 19.17 -2.13 0.19
N ALA A 94 18.29 -1.62 -0.68
CA ALA A 94 17.06 -2.31 -1.07
C ALA A 94 17.33 -3.66 -1.74
N LEU A 95 18.31 -3.75 -2.63
CA LEU A 95 18.70 -5.00 -3.27
C LEU A 95 19.21 -6.02 -2.25
N GLU A 96 20.07 -5.59 -1.32
CA GLU A 96 20.60 -6.48 -0.27
C GLU A 96 19.52 -6.92 0.73
N THR A 97 18.60 -6.04 1.11
CA THR A 97 17.42 -6.40 1.93
C THR A 97 16.59 -7.49 1.26
N VAL A 98 16.27 -7.34 -0.03
CA VAL A 98 15.47 -8.34 -0.76
C VAL A 98 16.24 -9.65 -0.95
N LYS A 99 17.55 -9.60 -1.21
CA LYS A 99 18.40 -10.80 -1.30
C LYS A 99 18.56 -11.52 0.03
N HIS A 100 18.64 -10.81 1.14
CA HIS A 100 18.72 -11.42 2.47
C HIS A 100 17.48 -12.28 2.74
N ALA A 101 16.29 -11.77 2.40
CA ALA A 101 15.05 -12.54 2.49
C ALA A 101 14.91 -13.64 1.41
N ARG A 102 15.44 -13.40 0.20
CA ARG A 102 15.37 -14.33 -0.93
C ARG A 102 16.69 -14.38 -1.72
N PRO A 103 17.64 -15.26 -1.37
CA PRO A 103 19.00 -15.26 -1.93
C PRO A 103 19.11 -15.45 -3.45
N LYS A 104 18.08 -16.02 -4.10
CA LYS A 104 18.05 -16.21 -5.57
C LYS A 104 17.69 -14.94 -6.35
N VAL A 105 17.32 -13.85 -5.67
CA VAL A 105 16.95 -12.59 -6.33
C VAL A 105 18.14 -12.03 -7.10
N ARG A 106 17.89 -11.78 -8.38
CA ARG A 106 18.86 -11.25 -9.32
C ARG A 106 18.11 -10.60 -10.49
N PRO A 107 17.76 -9.31 -10.38
CA PRO A 107 17.27 -8.54 -11.52
C PRO A 107 18.25 -8.65 -12.69
N ASN A 108 17.73 -8.74 -13.92
CA ASN A 108 18.58 -8.71 -15.11
C ASN A 108 19.26 -7.34 -15.27
N MET A 109 20.26 -7.27 -16.15
CA MET A 109 21.04 -6.05 -16.36
C MET A 109 20.21 -4.85 -16.83
N GLY A 110 19.16 -5.09 -17.62
CA GLY A 110 18.24 -4.03 -18.08
C GLY A 110 17.50 -3.39 -16.92
N PHE A 111 16.92 -4.21 -16.04
CA PHE A 111 16.26 -3.71 -14.82
C PHE A 111 17.24 -3.07 -13.85
N MET A 112 18.46 -3.59 -13.71
CA MET A 112 19.48 -2.94 -12.87
C MET A 112 19.85 -1.55 -13.38
N LYS A 113 19.90 -1.33 -14.70
CA LYS A 113 20.10 0.00 -15.29
C LYS A 113 18.91 0.91 -15.00
N GLN A 114 17.68 0.42 -15.18
CA GLN A 114 16.46 1.18 -14.89
C GLN A 114 16.35 1.54 -13.41
N LEU A 115 16.71 0.65 -12.49
CA LEU A 115 16.72 0.92 -11.06
C LEU A 115 17.72 2.00 -10.66
N LYS A 116 18.91 2.06 -11.31
CA LYS A 116 19.87 3.15 -11.09
C LYS A 116 19.33 4.50 -11.54
N ILE A 117 18.76 4.55 -12.76
CA ILE A 117 18.10 5.75 -13.29
C ILE A 117 16.97 6.19 -12.36
N PHE A 118 16.20 5.23 -11.84
CA PHE A 118 15.13 5.52 -10.88
C PHE A 118 15.67 6.10 -9.57
N GLU A 119 16.76 5.56 -9.01
CA GLU A 119 17.42 6.12 -7.82
C GLU A 119 17.83 7.59 -8.01
N GLU A 120 18.44 7.91 -9.15
CA GLU A 120 18.81 9.28 -9.53
C GLU A 120 17.59 10.21 -9.68
N SER A 121 16.46 9.68 -10.18
CA SER A 121 15.22 10.46 -10.29
C SER A 121 14.59 10.76 -8.92
N LEU A 122 14.77 9.88 -7.93
CA LEU A 122 14.23 10.07 -6.58
C LEU A 122 14.98 11.15 -5.80
N THR A 123 16.26 11.40 -6.10
CA THR A 123 17.04 12.48 -5.44
C THR A 123 16.72 13.84 -6.04
N THR A 124 16.44 13.90 -7.34
CA THR A 124 16.10 15.14 -8.06
C THR A 124 14.71 15.67 -7.69
N ASN A 125 13.78 14.79 -7.31
CA ASN A 125 12.40 15.13 -6.93
C ASN A 125 12.22 15.49 -5.44
N LYS A 126 13.29 15.67 -4.66
CA LYS A 126 13.25 16.10 -3.24
C LYS A 126 13.35 17.63 -3.06
N VAL A 127 12.88 18.42 -4.03
CA VAL A 127 12.79 19.90 -3.95
C VAL A 127 11.38 20.32 -3.57
#